data_AF-A0A7C6XC75-F1
#
_entry.id   AF-A0A7C6XC75-F1
#
_cell.length_a   1.000
_cell.length_b   1.000
_cell.length_c   1.000
_cell.angle_alpha   90.00
_cell.angle_beta   90.00
_cell.angle_gamma   90.00
#
_symmetry.space_group_name_H-M   'P 1'
#
loop_
_entity.id
_entity.type
_entity.pdbx_description
1 polymer ?
#
loop_
_entity_poly.entity_id
_entity_poly.type
_entity_poly.pdbx_seq_one_letter_code
_entity_poly.pdbx_strand_id
1 'polypeptide(L)'
;MADPFLKALRAEVERLQKRAAEAESAAPDDAGRLRARAQLNTELLLLTIRLQEQIYLQQKALLLAAQATKKVPSAASGGSAAALRAAPTKPKYVGPVFIKRNGSKKAHRPGCAFGEKIAPAERVSFASLAHAVAAGCQPCKVCRP
;
A
#
# COMPACT_ATOMS: atom_id res chain seq x y z
N MET A 1 6.24 -18.01 7.41
CA MET A 1 5.99 -19.12 6.46
C MET A 1 5.99 -18.53 5.07
N ALA A 2 6.78 -19.07 4.13
CA ALA A 2 6.77 -18.56 2.75
C ALA A 2 5.41 -18.87 2.10
N ASP A 3 4.89 -17.90 1.34
CA ASP A 3 3.65 -18.04 0.58
C ASP A 3 3.74 -19.28 -0.35
N PRO A 4 2.81 -20.24 -0.26
CA PRO A 4 2.80 -21.44 -1.11
C PRO A 4 2.87 -21.15 -2.61
N PHE A 5 2.26 -20.05 -3.06
CA PHE A 5 2.30 -19.62 -4.45
C PHE A 5 3.70 -19.16 -4.86
N LEU A 6 4.37 -18.34 -4.03
CA LEU A 6 5.74 -17.90 -4.30
C LEU A 6 6.73 -19.08 -4.29
N LYS A 7 6.50 -20.09 -3.44
CA LYS A 7 7.28 -21.32 -3.43
C LYS A 7 7.10 -22.12 -4.72
N ALA A 8 5.86 -22.28 -5.19
CA ALA A 8 5.55 -22.96 -6.44
C ALA A 8 6.14 -22.22 -7.65
N LEU A 9 6.05 -20.87 -7.67
CA LEU A 9 6.61 -20.05 -8.74
C LEU A 9 8.12 -20.19 -8.83
N ARG A 10 8.82 -20.19 -7.69
CA ARG A 10 10.28 -20.40 -7.65
C ARG A 10 10.66 -21.77 -8.22
N ALA A 11 9.96 -22.82 -7.81
CA ALA A 11 10.18 -24.17 -8.33
C ALA A 11 9.93 -24.25 -9.84
N GLU A 12 8.95 -23.52 -10.37
CA GLU A 12 8.69 -23.45 -11.81
C GLU A 12 9.83 -22.76 -12.56
N VAL A 13 10.33 -21.63 -12.04
CA VAL A 13 11.48 -20.92 -12.63
C VAL A 13 12.71 -21.82 -12.67
N GLU A 14 13.03 -22.49 -11.57
CA GLU A 14 14.15 -23.44 -11.50
C GLU A 14 14.00 -24.59 -12.51
N ARG A 15 12.79 -25.11 -12.66
CA ARG A 15 12.49 -26.16 -13.65
C ARG A 15 12.69 -25.68 -15.08
N LEU A 16 12.22 -24.47 -15.41
CA LEU A 16 12.38 -23.89 -16.75
C LEU A 16 13.85 -23.62 -17.06
N GLN A 17 14.59 -23.07 -16.12
CA GLN A 17 16.03 -22.83 -16.26
C GLN A 17 16.79 -24.14 -16.50
N LYS A 18 16.48 -25.19 -15.74
CA LYS A 18 17.08 -26.51 -15.93
C LYS A 18 16.79 -27.08 -17.32
N ARG A 19 15.51 -27.05 -17.74
CA ARG A 19 15.10 -27.51 -19.09
C ARG A 19 15.79 -26.74 -20.20
N ALA A 20 15.94 -25.43 -20.04
CA ALA A 20 16.63 -24.59 -21.02
C ALA A 20 18.13 -24.90 -21.08
N ALA A 21 18.78 -25.13 -19.95
CA ALA A 21 20.19 -25.53 -19.92
C ALA A 21 20.41 -26.89 -20.60
N GLU A 22 19.52 -27.85 -20.39
CA GLU A 22 19.52 -29.15 -21.08
C GLU A 22 19.28 -28.99 -22.60
N ALA A 23 18.35 -28.13 -23.00
CA ALA A 23 18.08 -27.87 -24.41
C ALA A 23 19.23 -27.12 -25.10
N GLU A 24 19.88 -26.18 -24.42
CA GLU A 24 21.07 -25.48 -24.93
C GLU A 24 22.26 -26.42 -25.11
N SER A 25 22.49 -27.34 -24.16
CA SER A 25 23.60 -28.30 -24.26
C SER A 25 23.36 -29.40 -25.31
N ALA A 26 22.09 -29.76 -25.54
CA ALA A 26 21.70 -30.72 -26.57
C ALA A 26 21.62 -30.11 -27.99
N ALA A 27 21.70 -28.79 -28.13
CA ALA A 27 21.56 -28.12 -29.41
C ALA A 27 22.80 -28.35 -30.31
N PRO A 28 22.61 -28.83 -31.56
CA PRO A 28 23.72 -29.15 -32.46
C PRO A 28 24.43 -27.91 -33.02
N ASP A 29 23.79 -26.75 -32.98
CA ASP A 29 24.24 -25.51 -33.59
C ASP A 29 23.87 -24.27 -32.74
N ASP A 30 24.43 -23.12 -33.09
CA ASP A 30 24.12 -21.84 -32.45
C ASP A 30 22.64 -21.44 -32.60
N ALA A 31 22.02 -21.77 -33.73
CA ALA A 31 20.62 -21.50 -33.97
C ALA A 31 19.72 -22.27 -32.98
N GLY A 32 20.06 -23.53 -32.67
CA GLY A 32 19.38 -24.33 -31.67
C GLY A 32 19.52 -23.76 -30.26
N ARG A 33 20.73 -23.32 -29.88
CA ARG A 33 20.98 -22.64 -28.60
C ARG A 33 20.15 -21.36 -28.47
N LEU A 34 20.10 -20.56 -29.53
CA LEU A 34 19.31 -19.33 -29.57
C LEU A 34 17.80 -19.62 -29.42
N ARG A 35 17.29 -20.67 -30.08
CA ARG A 35 15.90 -21.10 -29.94
C ARG A 35 15.57 -21.54 -28.51
N ALA A 36 16.46 -22.30 -27.87
CA ALA A 36 16.28 -22.71 -26.47
C ALA A 36 16.20 -21.50 -25.51
N ARG A 37 17.07 -20.49 -25.71
CA ARG A 37 17.02 -19.22 -24.96
C ARG A 37 15.73 -18.44 -25.22
N ALA A 38 15.30 -18.35 -26.47
CA ALA A 38 14.08 -17.64 -26.83
C ALA A 38 12.84 -18.30 -26.20
N GLN A 39 12.81 -19.63 -26.15
CA GLN A 39 11.76 -20.40 -25.46
C GLN A 39 11.77 -20.12 -23.96
N LEU A 40 12.94 -20.17 -23.29
CA LEU A 40 13.05 -19.82 -21.87
C LEU A 40 12.52 -18.40 -21.59
N ASN A 41 12.95 -17.42 -22.39
CA ASN A 41 12.51 -16.03 -22.23
C ASN A 41 10.99 -15.88 -22.39
N THR A 42 10.39 -16.62 -23.33
CA THR A 42 8.94 -16.62 -23.55
C THR A 42 8.21 -17.20 -22.34
N GLU A 43 8.66 -18.34 -21.82
CA GLU A 43 8.05 -18.98 -20.65
C GLU A 43 8.19 -18.13 -19.38
N LEU A 44 9.35 -17.51 -19.18
CA LEU A 44 9.56 -16.56 -18.07
C LEU A 44 8.65 -15.34 -18.18
N LEU A 45 8.44 -14.81 -19.40
CA LEU A 45 7.50 -13.71 -19.63
C LEU A 45 6.05 -14.11 -19.32
N LEU A 46 5.63 -15.32 -19.71
CA LEU A 46 4.30 -15.82 -19.37
C LEU A 46 4.12 -16.00 -17.86
N LEU A 47 5.15 -16.45 -17.15
CA LEU A 47 5.13 -16.55 -15.69
C LEU A 47 5.04 -15.18 -15.00
N THR A 48 5.74 -14.16 -15.50
CA THR A 48 5.64 -12.82 -14.92
C THR A 48 4.25 -12.21 -15.12
N ILE A 49 3.61 -12.46 -16.28
CA ILE A 49 2.23 -12.05 -16.52
C ILE A 49 1.27 -12.71 -15.52
N ARG A 50 1.39 -14.02 -15.29
CA ARG A 50 0.57 -14.74 -14.29
C ARG A 50 0.78 -14.22 -12.87
N LEU A 51 2.03 -13.91 -12.49
CA LEU A 51 2.34 -13.31 -11.20
C LEU A 51 1.68 -11.93 -11.04
N GLN A 52 1.75 -11.09 -12.08
CA GLN A 52 1.12 -9.76 -12.07
C GLN A 52 -0.41 -9.87 -11.92
N GLU A 53 -1.04 -10.81 -12.61
CA GLU A 53 -2.47 -11.08 -12.47
C GLU A 53 -2.84 -11.48 -11.04
N GLN A 54 -2.07 -12.37 -10.41
CA GLN A 54 -2.29 -12.76 -9.01
C GLN A 54 -2.13 -11.59 -8.03
N ILE A 55 -1.11 -10.76 -8.23
CA ILE A 55 -0.90 -9.55 -7.41
C ILE A 55 -2.10 -8.61 -7.57
N TYR A 56 -2.59 -8.40 -8.80
CA TYR A 56 -3.76 -7.58 -9.06
C TYR A 56 -5.01 -8.12 -8.36
N LEU A 57 -5.26 -9.42 -8.45
CA LEU A 57 -6.40 -10.07 -7.80
C LEU A 57 -6.31 -9.97 -6.27
N GLN A 58 -5.12 -10.14 -5.69
CA GLN A 58 -4.90 -9.98 -4.26
C GLN A 58 -5.16 -8.54 -3.81
N GLN A 59 -4.65 -7.54 -4.53
CA GLN A 59 -4.91 -6.13 -4.24
C GLN A 59 -6.40 -5.80 -4.34
N LYS A 60 -7.08 -6.30 -5.38
CA LYS A 60 -8.53 -6.13 -5.56
C LYS A 60 -9.30 -6.76 -4.40
N ALA A 61 -8.93 -7.96 -3.97
CA ALA A 61 -9.54 -8.65 -2.83
C ALA A 61 -9.35 -7.86 -1.53
N LEU A 62 -8.14 -7.33 -1.28
CA LEU A 62 -7.85 -6.49 -0.12
C LEU A 62 -8.70 -5.21 -0.11
N LEU A 63 -8.86 -4.56 -1.28
CA LEU A 63 -9.72 -3.37 -1.42
C LEU A 63 -11.19 -3.68 -1.16
N LEU A 64 -11.70 -4.81 -1.66
CA LEU A 64 -13.08 -5.24 -1.42
C LEU A 64 -13.31 -5.60 0.05
N ALA A 65 -12.38 -6.34 0.67
CA ALA A 65 -12.44 -6.68 2.08
C ALA A 65 -12.43 -5.41 2.96
N ALA A 66 -11.59 -4.43 2.64
CA ALA A 66 -11.54 -3.14 3.33
C ALA A 66 -12.82 -2.29 3.16
N GLN A 67 -13.59 -2.50 2.09
CA GLN A 67 -14.88 -1.83 1.89
C GLN A 67 -16.01 -2.57 2.61
N ALA A 68 -15.95 -3.90 2.70
CA ALA A 68 -16.92 -4.70 3.44
C ALA A 68 -16.89 -4.38 4.95
N THR A 69 -15.70 -4.16 5.53
CA THR A 69 -15.57 -3.76 6.94
C THR A 69 -16.09 -2.35 7.24
N LYS A 70 -16.23 -1.48 6.23
CA LYS A 70 -16.84 -0.15 6.37
C LYS A 70 -18.38 -0.18 6.32
N LYS A 71 -19.00 -1.31 5.93
CA LYS A 71 -20.45 -1.42 5.68
C LYS A 71 -21.25 -2.09 6.80
N VAL A 72 -20.64 -2.32 7.97
CA VAL A 72 -21.40 -2.72 9.17
C VAL A 72 -21.96 -1.47 9.83
N PRO A 73 -23.29 -1.28 9.93
CA PRO A 73 -23.85 -0.28 10.83
C PRO A 73 -23.57 -0.71 12.26
N SER A 74 -23.09 0.25 13.05
CA SER A 74 -22.92 0.12 14.50
C SER A 74 -24.20 -0.41 15.16
N ALA A 75 -24.11 -1.60 15.75
CA ALA A 75 -24.97 -2.08 16.81
C ALA A 75 -24.07 -2.71 17.90
N ALA A 76 -24.23 -2.22 19.12
CA ALA A 76 -23.30 -2.29 20.24
C ALA A 76 -23.21 -3.66 20.94
N SER A 77 -22.11 -3.93 21.67
CA SER A 77 -22.12 -4.08 23.14
C SER A 77 -20.82 -4.69 23.73
N GLY A 78 -20.24 -4.01 24.72
CA GLY A 78 -19.68 -4.64 25.94
C GLY A 78 -18.23 -5.15 25.93
N GLY A 79 -17.34 -4.43 26.62
CA GLY A 79 -16.04 -4.98 27.09
C GLY A 79 -14.99 -3.90 27.38
N SER A 80 -14.94 -3.42 28.62
CA SER A 80 -14.04 -2.37 29.10
C SER A 80 -12.71 -2.93 29.60
N ALA A 81 -11.57 -2.32 29.20
CA ALA A 81 -10.40 -2.09 30.07
C ALA A 81 -9.40 -1.09 29.43
N ALA A 82 -9.54 0.17 29.84
CA ALA A 82 -8.47 1.15 30.09
C ALA A 82 -7.32 1.35 29.07
N ALA A 83 -7.47 2.39 28.22
CA ALA A 83 -6.42 3.40 28.05
C ALA A 83 -7.07 4.74 27.65
N LEU A 84 -7.38 5.55 28.66
CA LEU A 84 -7.81 6.94 28.51
C LEU A 84 -6.72 7.77 27.82
N ARG A 85 -6.96 8.15 26.56
CA ARG A 85 -6.61 9.48 26.06
C ARG A 85 -7.81 10.06 25.33
N ALA A 86 -8.28 11.18 25.86
CA ALA A 86 -9.49 11.90 25.51
C ALA A 86 -9.83 11.86 24.01
N ALA A 87 -11.02 11.36 23.70
CA ALA A 87 -11.67 11.58 22.42
C ALA A 87 -11.76 13.09 22.17
N PRO A 88 -11.43 13.60 20.97
CA PRO A 88 -11.75 14.97 20.65
C PRO A 88 -13.28 15.09 20.57
N THR A 89 -13.80 15.99 21.39
CA THR A 89 -15.09 16.66 21.18
C THR A 89 -15.30 16.92 19.69
N LYS A 90 -16.54 16.71 19.20
CA LYS A 90 -16.97 16.98 17.81
C LYS A 90 -16.08 18.06 17.14
N PRO A 91 -15.40 17.75 16.02
CA PRO A 91 -14.46 18.69 15.42
C PRO A 91 -15.18 19.98 15.08
N LYS A 92 -14.62 21.12 15.50
CA LYS A 92 -15.22 22.44 15.25
C LYS A 92 -15.15 22.81 13.77
N TYR A 93 -14.32 22.13 13.00
CA TYR A 93 -14.18 22.33 11.57
C TYR A 93 -14.24 21.00 10.83
N VAL A 94 -15.11 20.95 9.82
CA VAL A 94 -15.26 19.81 8.92
C VAL A 94 -14.74 20.28 7.56
N GLY A 95 -13.51 19.90 7.24
CA GLY A 95 -12.86 20.27 5.99
C GLY A 95 -11.40 19.83 5.93
N PRO A 96 -10.70 20.15 4.84
CA PRO A 96 -9.30 19.80 4.67
C PRO A 96 -8.41 20.52 5.68
N VAL A 97 -7.42 19.82 6.20
CA VAL A 97 -6.39 20.35 7.10
C VAL A 97 -5.02 20.16 6.48
N PHE A 98 -4.02 20.92 6.93
CA PHE A 98 -2.64 20.78 6.45
C PHE A 98 -1.64 20.76 7.60
N ILE A 99 -0.50 20.11 7.36
CA ILE A 99 0.64 20.05 8.28
C ILE A 99 1.88 20.62 7.60
N LYS A 100 2.92 20.91 8.39
CA LYS A 100 4.27 21.11 7.86
C LYS A 100 4.93 19.74 7.59
N ARG A 101 5.48 19.55 6.39
CA ARG A 101 6.19 18.34 5.95
C ARG A 101 7.38 18.02 6.86
N ASN A 102 8.25 19.03 7.05
CA ASN A 102 9.46 18.92 7.86
C ASN A 102 9.31 19.78 9.12
N GLY A 103 8.83 19.19 10.21
CA GLY A 103 8.71 19.85 11.50
C GLY A 103 7.55 19.34 12.34
N SER A 104 6.88 20.26 13.05
CA SER A 104 5.77 19.90 13.93
C SER A 104 4.63 19.29 13.15
N LYS A 105 4.25 18.04 13.48
CA LYS A 105 3.08 17.32 12.95
C LYS A 105 1.77 17.89 13.51
N LYS A 106 1.61 19.21 13.47
CA LYS A 106 0.39 19.91 13.91
C LYS A 106 -0.52 20.14 12.70
N ALA A 107 -1.77 19.71 12.80
CA ALA A 107 -2.80 19.91 11.80
C ALA A 107 -3.46 21.28 11.95
N HIS A 108 -3.46 22.05 10.87
CA HIS A 108 -4.01 23.40 10.78
C HIS A 108 -5.18 23.42 9.80
N ARG A 109 -6.20 24.22 10.09
CA ARG A 109 -7.23 24.58 9.09
C ARG A 109 -6.75 25.76 8.24
N PRO A 110 -7.30 25.96 7.02
CA PRO A 110 -7.16 27.22 6.28
C PRO A 110 -7.54 28.42 7.17
N GLY A 111 -6.76 29.51 7.10
CA GLY A 111 -6.98 30.69 7.97
C GLY A 111 -6.36 30.58 9.37
N CYS A 112 -5.50 29.60 9.64
CA CYS A 112 -4.76 29.55 10.90
C CYS A 112 -3.53 30.47 10.83
N ALA A 113 -3.44 31.46 11.72
CA ALA A 113 -2.30 32.39 11.79
C ALA A 113 -0.90 31.72 11.92
N PHE A 114 -0.83 30.54 12.54
CA PHE A 114 0.42 29.76 12.60
C PHE A 114 0.62 28.84 11.39
N GLY A 115 -0.47 28.34 10.81
CA GLY A 115 -0.43 27.52 9.61
C GLY A 115 -0.06 28.33 8.36
N GLU A 116 -0.47 29.60 8.31
CA GLU A 116 -0.15 30.50 7.20
C GLU A 116 1.35 30.78 7.08
N LYS A 117 2.08 30.73 8.19
CA LYS A 117 3.55 30.85 8.22
C LYS A 117 4.27 29.64 7.63
N ILE A 118 3.57 28.53 7.42
CA ILE A 118 4.13 27.36 6.74
C ILE A 118 4.14 27.66 5.24
N ALA A 119 5.31 27.59 4.61
CA ALA A 119 5.44 27.80 3.17
C ALA A 119 4.55 26.82 2.39
N PRO A 120 3.84 27.23 1.32
CA PRO A 120 2.96 26.35 0.55
C PRO A 120 3.63 25.05 0.09
N ALA A 121 4.91 25.12 -0.32
CA ALA A 121 5.70 23.96 -0.74
C ALA A 121 5.93 22.92 0.39
N GLU A 122 5.89 23.36 1.65
CA GLU A 122 6.06 22.50 2.82
C GLU A 122 4.72 22.01 3.38
N ARG A 123 3.58 22.41 2.81
CA ARG A 123 2.27 21.98 3.29
C ARG A 123 1.93 20.60 2.75
N VAL A 124 1.49 19.72 3.65
CA VAL A 124 0.90 18.42 3.28
C VAL A 124 -0.55 18.44 3.74
N SER A 125 -1.47 18.32 2.78
CA SER A 125 -2.91 18.40 3.05
C SER A 125 -3.51 17.01 3.31
N PHE A 126 -4.44 16.96 4.25
CA PHE A 126 -5.29 15.80 4.56
C PHE A 126 -6.75 16.18 4.32
N ALA A 127 -7.53 15.21 3.83
CA ALA A 127 -8.96 15.40 3.57
C ALA A 127 -9.77 15.75 4.82
N SER A 128 -9.33 15.32 6.01
CA SER A 128 -9.99 15.60 7.28
C SER A 128 -9.02 15.55 8.45
N LEU A 129 -9.42 16.14 9.59
CA LEU A 129 -8.68 16.02 10.83
C LEU A 129 -8.52 14.56 11.27
N ALA A 130 -9.56 13.74 11.11
CA ALA A 130 -9.50 12.31 11.45
C ALA A 130 -8.39 11.59 10.66
N HIS A 131 -8.24 11.91 9.38
CA HIS A 131 -7.17 11.34 8.56
C HIS A 131 -5.78 11.82 9.03
N ALA A 132 -5.63 13.10 9.37
CA ALA A 132 -4.37 13.63 9.91
C ALA A 132 -4.00 12.98 11.27
N VAL A 133 -4.98 12.77 12.15
CA VAL A 133 -4.77 12.12 13.46
C VAL A 133 -4.41 10.64 13.30
N ALA A 134 -5.05 9.93 12.37
CA ALA A 134 -4.67 8.56 12.03
C ALA A 134 -3.22 8.48 11.49
N ALA A 135 -2.74 9.52 10.81
CA ALA A 135 -1.34 9.65 10.39
C ALA A 135 -0.38 10.12 11.51
N GLY A 136 -0.85 10.18 12.76
CA GLY A 136 -0.04 10.57 13.92
C GLY A 136 0.15 12.08 14.11
N CYS A 137 -0.66 12.90 13.45
CA CYS A 137 -0.63 14.36 13.61
C CYS A 137 -1.52 14.81 14.77
N GLN A 138 -1.15 15.91 15.41
CA GLN A 138 -1.92 16.50 16.51
C GLN A 138 -2.73 17.70 16.03
N PRO A 139 -3.98 17.90 16.48
CA PRO A 139 -4.72 19.12 16.17
C PRO A 139 -3.99 20.34 16.71
N CYS A 140 -3.93 21.41 15.91
CA CYS A 140 -3.40 22.67 16.39
C CYS A 140 -4.29 23.21 17.52
N LYS A 141 -3.71 23.46 18.69
CA LYS A 141 -4.43 23.99 19.86
C LYS A 141 -4.98 25.41 19.65
N VAL A 142 -4.44 26.14 18.66
CA VAL A 142 -4.81 27.53 18.34
C VAL A 142 -6.04 27.55 17.44
N CYS A 143 -5.95 26.98 16.24
CA CYS A 143 -7.07 27.01 15.31
C CYS A 143 -8.10 25.90 15.54
N ARG A 144 -7.83 24.96 16.45
CA ARG A 144 -8.73 23.86 16.88
C ARG A 144 -9.56 23.34 15.72
N PRO A 145 -8.91 22.78 14.68
CA PRO A 145 -9.63 22.19 13.56
C PRO A 145 -10.57 21.09 14.06
#